data_AF-Q5Z3X1-F1
#
_entry.id   AF-Q5Z3X1-F1
#
_cell.length_a   1.000
_cell.length_b   1.000
_cell.length_c   1.000
_cell.angle_alpha   90.00
_cell.angle_beta   90.00
_cell.angle_gamma   90.00
#
_symmetry.space_group_name_H-M   'P 1'
#
loop_
_entity.id
_entity.type
_entity.pdbx_description
1 polymer ?
#
loop_
_entity_poly.entity_id
_entity_poly.type
_entity_poly.pdbx_seq_one_letter_code
_entity_poly.pdbx_strand_id
1 'polypeptide(L)'
;MRIEESPEIEVNQSGFHAAMEALMMEDPHPKGYERSSPYGRLTRALYAYEWAKQEYPIEEREDGGWQQTLPKPGAAIEAVKAMEARE
;
A
#
# COMPACT_ATOMS: atom_id res chain seq x y z
N MET A 1 17.70 19.39 30.24
CA MET A 1 16.60 18.61 29.63
C MET A 1 17.10 18.12 28.29
N ARG A 2 17.51 16.85 28.19
CA ARG A 2 17.82 16.24 26.90
C ARG A 2 16.47 15.92 26.25
N ILE A 3 16.20 16.51 25.10
CA ILE A 3 15.10 16.07 24.25
C ILE A 3 15.62 14.77 23.65
N GLU A 4 15.15 13.62 24.17
CA GLU A 4 15.34 12.36 23.48
C GLU A 4 14.59 12.49 22.15
N GLU A 5 15.33 12.44 21.04
CA GLU A 5 14.73 12.41 19.70
C GLU A 5 13.70 11.29 19.69
N SER A 6 12.43 11.64 19.48
CA SER A 6 11.38 10.66 19.33
C SER A 6 11.75 9.78 18.14
N PRO A 7 11.67 8.44 18.24
CA PRO A 7 11.96 7.58 17.11
C PRO A 7 11.07 8.03 15.95
N GLU A 8 11.70 8.49 14.87
CA GLU A 8 11.00 8.95 13.68
C GLU A 8 10.23 7.73 13.16
N ILE A 9 8.89 7.78 13.21
CA ILE A 9 8.06 6.71 12.67
C ILE A 9 8.19 6.81 11.15
N GLU A 10 9.10 6.01 10.60
CA GLU A 10 9.34 5.98 9.16
C GLU A 10 8.16 5.27 8.47
N VAL A 11 7.37 6.03 7.73
CA VAL A 11 6.26 5.49 6.92
C VAL A 11 6.84 4.86 5.67
N ASN A 12 6.49 3.60 5.38
CA ASN A 12 6.79 3.00 4.08
C ASN A 12 5.94 3.72 3.02
N GLN A 13 6.58 4.55 2.20
CA GLN A 13 5.94 5.42 1.22
C GLN A 13 5.28 4.61 0.09
N SER A 14 5.91 3.53 -0.37
CA SER A 14 5.35 2.61 -1.36
C SER A 14 4.05 1.98 -0.87
N GLY A 15 4.08 1.47 0.36
CA GLY A 15 2.92 0.93 1.07
C GLY A 15 1.82 1.96 1.21
N PHE A 16 2.14 3.15 1.72
CA PHE A 16 1.16 4.22 1.92
C PHE A 16 0.52 4.65 0.59
N HIS A 17 1.31 4.81 -0.46
CA HIS A 17 0.82 5.15 -1.80
C HIS A 17 -0.18 4.12 -2.32
N ALA A 18 0.17 2.83 -2.25
CA ALA A 18 -0.69 1.73 -2.67
C ALA A 18 -1.97 1.64 -1.82
N ALA A 19 -1.86 1.82 -0.51
CA ALA A 19 -2.98 1.79 0.41
C ALA A 19 -4.01 2.89 0.09
N MET A 20 -3.54 4.11 -0.17
CA MET A 20 -4.40 5.24 -0.53
C MET A 20 -5.11 5.00 -1.86
N GLU A 21 -4.42 4.44 -2.85
CA GLU A 21 -5.03 4.09 -4.13
C GLU A 21 -6.13 3.03 -3.96
N ALA A 22 -5.84 1.94 -3.24
CA ALA A 22 -6.80 0.87 -2.99
C ALA A 22 -7.97 1.29 -2.09
N LEU A 23 -7.77 2.22 -1.15
CA LEU A 23 -8.83 2.78 -0.31
C LEU A 23 -9.88 3.53 -1.14
N MET A 24 -9.44 4.19 -2.22
CA MET A 24 -10.27 4.98 -3.12
C MET A 24 -10.83 4.17 -4.29
N MET A 25 -10.54 2.87 -4.37
CA MET A 25 -11.03 1.97 -5.41
C MET A 25 -12.55 1.79 -5.34
N GLU A 26 -13.25 2.10 -6.44
CA GLU A 26 -14.69 1.91 -6.59
C GLU A 26 -15.08 0.67 -7.40
N ASP A 27 -14.10 -0.04 -7.96
CA ASP A 27 -14.33 -1.21 -8.79
C ASP A 27 -15.11 -2.31 -8.03
N PRO A 28 -16.08 -2.96 -8.71
CA PRO A 28 -16.85 -4.05 -8.13
C PRO A 28 -15.93 -5.26 -7.84
N HIS A 29 -16.30 -6.05 -6.85
CA HIS A 29 -15.63 -7.31 -6.56
C HIS A 29 -15.76 -8.26 -7.78
N PRO A 30 -14.76 -9.11 -8.07
CA PRO A 30 -14.83 -10.10 -9.16
C PRO A 30 -16.04 -11.04 -9.12
N LYS A 31 -16.64 -11.22 -7.93
CA LYS A 31 -17.87 -12.02 -7.71
C LYS A 31 -19.17 -11.23 -7.96
N GLY A 32 -19.08 -9.99 -8.43
CA GLY A 32 -20.21 -9.15 -8.84
C GLY A 32 -20.89 -8.33 -7.75
N TYR A 33 -20.41 -8.38 -6.50
CA TYR A 33 -20.90 -7.50 -5.43
C TYR A 33 -20.00 -6.27 -5.26
N GLU A 34 -20.54 -5.19 -4.73
CA GLU A 34 -19.75 -4.03 -4.33
C GLU A 34 -19.10 -4.28 -2.96
N ARG A 35 -17.77 -4.11 -2.87
CA ARG A 35 -17.04 -4.16 -1.60
C ARG A 35 -16.78 -2.74 -1.07
N SER A 36 -17.79 -1.87 -1.18
CA SER A 36 -17.72 -0.44 -0.89
C SER A 36 -17.89 -0.09 0.60
N SER A 37 -18.15 -1.09 1.47
CA SER A 37 -18.25 -0.88 2.91
C SER A 37 -16.92 -0.38 3.51
N PRO A 38 -16.94 0.36 4.63
CA PRO A 38 -15.71 0.82 5.30
C PRO A 38 -14.73 -0.33 5.59
N TYR A 39 -15.25 -1.47 6.05
CA TYR A 39 -14.44 -2.68 6.27
C TYR A 39 -13.79 -3.17 4.97
N GLY A 40 -14.57 -3.27 3.89
CA GLY A 40 -14.08 -3.70 2.58
C GLY A 40 -12.95 -2.83 2.04
N ARG A 41 -13.14 -1.50 2.08
CA ARG A 41 -12.14 -0.52 1.66
C ARG A 41 -10.85 -0.62 2.50
N LEU A 42 -10.98 -0.81 3.81
CA LEU A 42 -9.81 -1.01 4.68
C LEU A 42 -9.09 -2.32 4.41
N THR A 43 -9.81 -3.41 4.12
CA THR A 43 -9.18 -4.69 3.73
C THR A 43 -8.38 -4.53 2.43
N ARG A 44 -8.93 -3.87 1.42
CA ARG A 44 -8.23 -3.56 0.16
C ARG A 44 -6.98 -2.71 0.42
N ALA A 45 -7.11 -1.65 1.21
CA ALA A 45 -6.00 -0.76 1.55
C ALA A 45 -4.87 -1.47 2.32
N LEU A 46 -5.22 -2.31 3.30
CA LEU A 46 -4.23 -3.07 4.08
C LEU A 46 -3.50 -4.09 3.21
N TYR A 47 -4.22 -4.80 2.35
CA TYR A 47 -3.60 -5.73 1.41
C TYR A 47 -2.64 -5.00 0.46
N ALA A 48 -3.08 -3.88 -0.13
CA ALA A 48 -2.25 -3.08 -1.03
C ALA A 48 -0.99 -2.52 -0.34
N TYR A 49 -1.10 -2.11 0.93
CA TYR A 49 0.03 -1.68 1.75
C TYR A 49 1.09 -2.77 1.88
N GLU A 50 0.68 -3.98 2.29
CA GLU A 50 1.59 -5.11 2.51
C GLU A 50 2.16 -5.64 1.20
N TRP A 51 1.36 -5.66 0.13
CA TRP A 51 1.82 -6.00 -1.21
C TRP A 51 2.91 -5.03 -1.69
N ALA A 52 2.68 -3.71 -1.58
CA ALA A 52 3.65 -2.74 -2.07
C ALA A 52 4.95 -2.72 -1.25
N LYS A 53 4.89 -3.04 0.05
CA LYS A 53 6.11 -3.26 0.86
C LYS A 53 6.97 -4.41 0.34
N GLN A 54 6.36 -5.45 -0.22
CA GLN A 54 7.07 -6.62 -0.72
C GLN A 54 7.61 -6.40 -2.13
N GLU A 55 6.82 -5.79 -3.02
CA GLU A 55 7.19 -5.58 -4.43
C GLU A 55 8.08 -4.35 -4.64
N TYR A 56 8.01 -3.37 -3.75
CA TYR A 56 8.76 -2.12 -3.85
C TYR A 56 9.55 -1.86 -2.55
N PRO A 57 10.57 -2.70 -2.28
CA PRO A 57 11.34 -2.61 -1.04
C PRO A 57 12.10 -1.28 -0.96
N ILE A 58 12.44 -0.92 0.28
CA ILE A 58 13.36 0.17 0.57
C ILE A 58 14.77 -0.31 0.22
N GLU A 59 15.47 0.45 -0.61
CA GLU A 59 16.83 0.12 -1.06
C GLU A 59 17.83 1.16 -0.55
N GLU A 60 19.01 0.72 -0.17
CA GLU A 60 20.13 1.61 0.14
C GLU A 60 20.82 2.05 -1.16
N ARG A 61 21.10 3.35 -1.27
CA ARG A 61 21.81 3.96 -2.40
C ARG A 61 23.32 3.89 -2.19
N GLU A 62 24.07 4.02 -3.28
CA GLU A 62 25.54 4.06 -3.26
C GLU A 62 26.12 5.21 -2.42
N ASP A 63 25.36 6.28 -2.20
CA ASP A 63 25.74 7.42 -1.37
C ASP A 63 25.38 7.26 0.13
N GLY A 64 24.87 6.09 0.52
CA GLY A 64 24.42 5.79 1.89
C GLY A 64 23.04 6.36 2.23
N GLY A 65 22.32 6.92 1.25
CA GLY A 65 20.92 7.31 1.41
C GLY A 65 19.94 6.15 1.22
N TRP A 66 18.67 6.34 1.60
CA TRP A 66 17.60 5.38 1.33
C TRP A 66 16.75 5.81 0.13
N GLN A 67 16.29 4.85 -0.66
CA GLN A 67 15.39 5.04 -1.79
C GLN A 67 14.16 4.14 -1.65
N GLN A 68 13.00 4.69 -2.02
CA GLN A 68 11.80 3.91 -2.26
C GLN A 68 11.26 4.24 -3.65
N THR A 69 10.92 3.20 -4.40
CA THR A 69 10.24 3.32 -5.69
C THR A 69 8.76 3.19 -5.47
N LEU A 70 7.96 4.15 -5.91
CA LEU A 70 6.52 4.05 -5.77
C LEU A 70 5.92 3.13 -6.84
N PRO A 71 4.84 2.38 -6.52
CA PRO A 71 4.03 1.71 -7.53
C PRO A 71 3.55 2.68 -8.59
N LYS A 72 3.43 2.20 -9.84
CA LYS A 72 2.76 2.98 -10.90
C LYS A 72 1.27 3.10 -10.57
N PRO A 73 0.60 4.19 -11.00
CA PRO A 73 -0.86 4.29 -10.89
C PRO A 73 -1.56 3.08 -11.49
N GLY A 74 -2.54 2.55 -10.77
CA GLY A 74 -3.32 1.35 -11.09
C GLY A 74 -2.69 0.04 -10.66
N ALA A 75 -1.39 0.00 -10.32
CA ALA A 75 -0.73 -1.25 -9.96
C ALA A 75 -1.29 -1.85 -8.66
N ALA A 76 -1.62 -1.02 -7.67
CA ALA A 76 -2.23 -1.50 -6.43
C ALA A 76 -3.65 -2.02 -6.67
N ILE A 77 -4.42 -1.37 -7.55
CA ILE A 77 -5.77 -1.80 -7.94
C ILE A 77 -5.72 -3.20 -8.58
N GLU A 78 -4.81 -3.42 -9.51
CA GLU A 78 -4.67 -4.73 -10.16
C GLU A 78 -4.22 -5.82 -9.19
N ALA A 79 -3.33 -5.50 -8.25
CA ALA A 79 -2.93 -6.43 -7.19
C ALA A 79 -4.11 -6.80 -6.27
N VAL A 80 -4.95 -5.82 -5.90
CA VAL A 80 -6.16 -6.05 -5.11
C VAL A 80 -7.15 -6.92 -5.89
N LYS A 81 -7.42 -6.63 -7.16
CA LYS A 81 -8.32 -7.45 -8.01
C LYS A 81 -7.82 -8.90 -8.11
N ALA A 82 -6.52 -9.08 -8.29
CA ALA A 82 -5.92 -10.42 -8.37
C ALA A 82 -6.07 -11.19 -7.05
N MET A 83 -6.02 -10.52 -5.90
CA MET A 83 -6.29 -11.11 -4.60
C MET A 83 -7.78 -11.45 -4.43
N GLU A 84 -8.67 -10.51 -4.73
CA GLU A 84 -10.13 -10.69 -4.62
C GLU A 84 -10.67 -11.79 -5.54
N ALA A 85 -10.00 -12.04 -6.66
CA ALA A 85 -10.33 -13.15 -7.56
C ALA A 85 -9.93 -14.54 -7.00
N ARG A 86 -9.06 -14.59 -5.98
CA ARG A 86 -8.64 -15.83 -5.30
C ARG A 86 -9.45 -16.13 -4.05
N GLU A 87 -10.14 -15.13 -3.48
CA GLU A 87 -11.12 -15.29 -2.40
C GLU A 87 -12.38 -16.01 -2.89
#